data_AF-A0A932QD54-F1
#
_entry.id   AF-A0A932QD54-F1
#
_cell.length_a   1.000
_cell.length_b   1.000
_cell.length_c   1.000
_cell.angle_alpha   90.00
_cell.angle_beta   90.00
_cell.angle_gamma   90.00
#
_symmetry.space_group_name_H-M   'P 1'
#
loop_
_entity.id
_entity.type
_entity.pdbx_description
1 polymer ?
#
loop_
_entity_poly.entity_id
_entity_poly.type
_entity_poly.pdbx_seq_one_letter_code
_entity_poly.pdbx_strand_id
1 'polypeptide(L)'
;VPLLLGFDPLFQLMHEEDVISSIVLTIEKRIRGIYNVAGPPPIPLSLVAKLAGRRILPLPEMLLKPMLGRGGLPRLPVGALSHIKYPIVIDSGLFKKATGFQHEFDETATLQAFAQAFPVEG
;
A
#
# COMPACT_ATOMS: atom_id res chain seq x y z
N VAL A 1 4.32 -6.50 -13.69
CA VAL A 1 3.22 -5.67 -13.18
C VAL A 1 3.08 -4.45 -14.08
N PRO A 2 1.94 -4.30 -14.76
CA PRO A 2 1.67 -3.10 -15.55
C PRO A 2 1.56 -1.88 -14.64
N LEU A 3 2.24 -0.79 -15.00
CA LEU A 3 2.07 0.51 -14.38
C LEU A 3 1.60 1.52 -15.43
N LEU A 4 0.90 2.57 -14.98
CA LEU A 4 0.51 3.65 -15.87
C LEU A 4 1.73 4.47 -16.24
N LEU A 5 2.01 4.59 -17.54
CA LEU A 5 3.13 5.39 -18.03
C LEU A 5 2.99 6.85 -17.57
N GLY A 6 4.04 7.39 -16.96
CA GLY A 6 4.07 8.76 -16.44
C GLY A 6 3.55 8.93 -15.01
N PHE A 7 3.17 7.85 -14.32
CA PHE A 7 2.73 7.90 -12.92
C PHE A 7 3.65 7.04 -12.03
N ASP A 8 4.23 7.66 -11.00
CA ASP A 8 4.92 6.97 -9.90
C ASP A 8 4.37 7.42 -8.54
N PRO A 9 3.13 7.03 -8.22
CA PRO A 9 2.39 7.53 -7.07
C PRO A 9 2.92 6.96 -5.75
N LEU A 10 2.77 7.71 -4.66
CA LEU A 10 3.22 7.31 -3.32
C LEU A 10 2.20 6.38 -2.63
N PHE A 11 2.63 5.19 -2.25
CA PHE A 11 1.81 4.21 -1.54
C PHE A 11 2.24 4.11 -0.08
N GLN A 12 1.25 4.24 0.82
CA GLN A 12 1.44 4.04 2.25
C GLN A 12 1.09 2.60 2.60
N LEU A 13 2.09 1.86 3.08
CA LEU A 13 1.95 0.45 3.45
C LEU A 13 1.87 0.32 4.96
N MET A 14 1.27 -0.77 5.43
CA MET A 14 1.18 -1.08 6.85
C MET A 14 1.27 -2.59 7.03
N HIS A 15 2.20 -3.04 7.86
CA HIS A 15 2.33 -4.46 8.20
C HIS A 15 1.12 -4.93 9.01
N GLU A 16 0.70 -6.18 8.83
CA GLU A 16 -0.48 -6.73 9.50
C GLU A 16 -0.34 -6.78 11.03
N GLU A 17 0.86 -7.06 11.54
CA GLU A 17 1.13 -7.02 12.98
C GLU A 17 1.03 -5.61 13.56
N ASP A 18 1.44 -4.59 12.82
CA ASP A 18 1.26 -3.19 13.22
C ASP A 18 -0.23 -2.81 13.26
N VAL A 19 -1.04 -3.37 12.36
CA VAL A 19 -2.51 -3.18 12.40
C VAL A 19 -3.07 -3.79 13.68
N ILE A 20 -2.69 -5.02 14.00
CA ILE A 20 -3.13 -5.71 15.22
C ILE A 20 -2.71 -4.91 16.46
N SER A 21 -1.45 -4.52 16.55
CA SER A 21 -0.90 -3.72 17.66
C SER A 21 -1.64 -2.39 17.82
N SER A 22 -2.00 -1.73 16.72
CA SER A 22 -2.79 -0.49 16.76
C SER A 22 -4.19 -0.71 17.36
N ILE A 23 -4.85 -1.83 17.02
CA ILE A 23 -6.18 -2.18 17.55
C ILE A 23 -6.07 -2.47 19.05
N VAL A 24 -5.08 -3.27 19.47
CA VAL A 24 -4.83 -3.57 20.89
C VAL A 24 -4.62 -2.27 21.68
N LEU A 25 -3.78 -1.35 21.18
CA LEU A 25 -3.55 -0.06 21.81
C LEU A 25 -4.81 0.79 21.94
N THR A 26 -5.75 0.71 21.00
CA THR A 26 -7.02 1.45 21.11
C THR A 26 -7.83 0.98 22.32
N ILE A 27 -7.82 -0.32 22.60
CA ILE A 27 -8.52 -0.94 23.73
C ILE A 27 -7.82 -0.59 25.03
N GLU A 28 -6.49 -0.71 25.08
CA GLU A 28 -5.70 -0.43 26.28
C GLU A 28 -5.76 1.03 26.71
N LYS A 29 -5.62 1.95 25.75
CA LYS A 29 -5.62 3.41 26.01
C LYS A 29 -7.03 3.98 26.13
N ARG A 30 -8.06 3.22 25.76
CA ARG A 30 -9.48 3.60 25.83
C ARG A 30 -9.77 4.94 25.15
N ILE A 31 -9.09 5.21 24.04
CA ILE A 31 -9.27 6.45 23.27
C ILE A 31 -10.68 6.50 22.66
N ARG A 32 -11.22 7.70 22.47
CA ARG A 32 -12.51 7.94 21.82
C ARG A 32 -12.35 8.86 20.63
N GLY A 33 -13.10 8.61 19.56
CA GLY A 33 -13.09 9.40 18.32
C GLY A 33 -12.65 8.60 17.10
N ILE A 34 -12.52 9.30 15.98
CA ILE A 34 -12.08 8.73 14.69
C ILE A 34 -10.60 9.09 14.51
N TYR A 35 -9.78 8.08 14.25
CA TYR A 35 -8.34 8.25 14.05
C TYR A 35 -7.88 7.54 12.79
N ASN A 36 -7.00 8.20 12.06
CA ASN A 36 -6.22 7.57 11.00
C ASN A 36 -5.03 6.85 11.63
N VAL A 37 -4.83 5.60 11.23
CA VAL A 37 -3.66 4.80 11.62
C VAL A 37 -2.87 4.51 10.36
N ALA A 38 -1.54 4.68 10.44
CA ALA A 38 -0.68 4.45 9.30
C ALA A 38 0.67 3.90 9.76
N GLY A 39 1.27 3.07 8.92
CA GLY A 39 2.61 2.53 9.09
C GLY A 39 3.71 3.54 8.72
N PRO A 40 4.81 3.08 8.12
CA PRO A 40 5.95 3.91 7.72
C PRO A 40 5.57 4.98 6.68
N PRO A 41 6.47 5.95 6.41
CA PRO A 41 6.28 6.92 5.34
C PRO A 41 5.96 6.26 3.99
N PRO A 42 5.11 6.88 3.16
CA PRO A 42 4.75 6.29 1.88
C PRO A 42 5.93 6.31 0.89
N ILE A 43 6.00 5.31 0.03
CA ILE A 43 7.07 5.15 -0.97
C ILE A 43 6.53 5.05 -2.40
N PRO A 44 7.34 5.39 -3.43
CA PRO A 44 6.91 5.32 -4.82
C PRO A 44 6.50 3.90 -5.24
N LEU A 45 5.45 3.78 -6.05
CA LEU A 45 4.95 2.51 -6.56
C LEU A 45 6.01 1.73 -7.37
N SER A 46 6.93 2.43 -8.04
CA SER A 46 8.08 1.81 -8.69
C SER A 46 9.01 1.08 -7.70
N LEU A 47 9.25 1.68 -6.53
CA LEU A 47 10.02 1.08 -5.45
C LEU A 47 9.27 -0.10 -4.82
N VAL A 48 7.96 0.05 -4.62
CA VAL A 48 7.09 -1.05 -4.15
C VAL A 48 7.23 -2.27 -5.06
N ALA A 49 7.10 -2.09 -6.39
CA ALA A 49 7.23 -3.18 -7.35
C ALA A 49 8.63 -3.81 -7.33
N LYS A 50 9.68 -2.98 -7.21
CA LYS A 50 11.06 -3.44 -7.12
C LYS A 50 11.30 -4.30 -5.88
N LEU A 51 10.89 -3.82 -4.70
CA LEU A 51 11.04 -4.53 -3.42
C LEU A 51 10.21 -5.82 -3.37
N ALA A 52 9.06 -5.84 -4.04
CA ALA A 52 8.25 -7.05 -4.21
C ALA A 52 8.81 -8.03 -5.26
N GLY A 53 9.99 -7.77 -5.84
CA GLY A 53 10.61 -8.62 -6.87
C GLY A 53 9.90 -8.63 -8.22
N ARG A 54 9.04 -7.64 -8.49
CA ARG A 54 8.19 -7.62 -9.69
C ARG A 54 8.79 -6.72 -10.78
N ARG A 55 8.79 -7.21 -12.03
CA ARG A 55 9.18 -6.39 -13.19
C ARG A 55 8.07 -5.42 -13.58
N ILE A 56 8.41 -4.14 -13.71
CA ILE A 56 7.49 -3.08 -14.15
C ILE A 56 7.33 -3.12 -15.67
N LEU A 57 6.09 -2.99 -16.15
CA LEU A 57 5.76 -2.76 -17.56
C LEU A 57 4.98 -1.44 -17.67
N PRO A 58 5.61 -0.32 -18.04
CA PRO A 58 4.92 0.95 -18.14
C PRO A 58 4.06 0.98 -19.43
N LEU A 59 2.76 1.22 -19.29
CA LEU A 59 1.80 1.24 -20.40
C LEU A 59 1.00 2.55 -20.41
N PRO A 60 0.79 3.17 -21.59
CA PRO A 60 -0.17 4.26 -21.75
C PRO A 60 -1.57 3.83 -21.28
N GLU A 61 -2.31 4.74 -20.64
CA GLU A 61 -3.64 4.46 -20.08
C GLU A 61 -4.63 3.95 -21.13
N MET A 62 -4.54 4.45 -22.37
CA MET A 62 -5.36 4.02 -23.51
C MET A 62 -5.16 2.54 -23.86
N LEU A 63 -3.97 1.98 -23.60
CA LEU A 63 -3.68 0.57 -23.82
C LEU A 63 -4.02 -0.28 -22.58
N LEU A 64 -3.77 0.24 -21.37
CA LEU A 64 -4.01 -0.52 -20.14
C LEU A 64 -5.50 -0.76 -19.88
N LYS A 65 -6.34 0.27 -20.03
CA LYS A 65 -7.79 0.19 -19.77
C LYS A 65 -8.50 -0.98 -20.48
N PRO A 66 -8.37 -1.17 -21.80
CA PRO A 66 -9.03 -2.27 -22.50
C PRO A 66 -8.44 -3.66 -22.19
N MET A 67 -7.22 -3.73 -21.63
CA MET A 67 -6.57 -4.98 -21.27
C MET A 67 -6.95 -5.48 -19.86
N LEU A 68 -7.53 -4.64 -18.99
CA LEU A 68 -7.94 -5.06 -17.66
C LEU A 68 -8.95 -6.23 -17.72
N GLY A 69 -8.68 -7.29 -16.97
CA GLY A 69 -9.48 -8.51 -16.99
C GLY A 69 -9.28 -9.40 -18.21
N ARG A 70 -8.25 -9.17 -19.01
CA ARG A 70 -7.84 -9.98 -20.17
C ARG A 70 -6.32 -10.26 -20.09
N GLY A 71 -5.86 -11.32 -20.76
CA GLY A 71 -4.43 -11.58 -20.94
C GLY A 71 -3.62 -11.70 -19.64
N GLY A 72 -4.22 -12.27 -18.58
CA GLY A 72 -3.57 -12.41 -17.26
C GLY A 72 -3.60 -11.16 -16.38
N LEU A 73 -4.19 -10.05 -16.84
CA LEU A 73 -4.38 -8.86 -16.01
C LEU A 73 -5.59 -9.00 -15.10
N PRO A 74 -5.52 -8.49 -13.85
CA PRO A 74 -6.65 -8.53 -12.94
C PRO A 74 -7.83 -7.72 -13.49
N ARG A 75 -9.05 -8.19 -13.21
CA ARG A 75 -10.24 -7.34 -13.34
C ARG A 75 -10.22 -6.33 -12.20
N LEU A 76 -10.12 -5.05 -12.55
CA LEU A 76 -10.21 -3.96 -11.58
C LEU A 76 -11.61 -3.34 -11.60
N PRO A 77 -12.16 -2.94 -10.43
CA PRO A 77 -13.39 -2.18 -10.36
C PRO A 77 -13.31 -0.84 -11.12
N VAL A 78 -14.47 -0.29 -11.48
CA VAL A 78 -14.58 1.05 -12.06
C VAL A 78 -13.94 2.07 -11.09
N GLY A 79 -13.01 2.88 -11.58
CA GLY A 79 -12.31 3.89 -10.77
C GLY A 79 -11.04 3.40 -10.05
N ALA A 80 -10.77 2.10 -9.99
CA ALA A 80 -9.57 1.57 -9.33
C ALA A 80 -8.27 2.09 -9.95
N LEU A 81 -8.21 2.25 -11.28
CA LEU A 81 -7.07 2.90 -11.94
C LEU A 81 -6.86 4.34 -11.47
N SER A 82 -7.93 5.09 -11.21
CA SER A 82 -7.83 6.45 -10.67
C SER A 82 -7.26 6.45 -9.25
N HIS A 83 -7.66 5.49 -8.41
CA HIS A 83 -7.09 5.32 -7.07
C HIS A 83 -5.61 4.89 -7.10
N ILE A 84 -5.21 4.12 -8.11
CA ILE A 84 -3.79 3.80 -8.30
C ILE A 84 -3.02 5.06 -8.71
N LYS A 85 -3.53 5.87 -9.64
CA LYS A 85 -2.88 7.11 -10.11
C LYS A 85 -2.77 8.16 -9.01
N TYR A 86 -3.81 8.25 -8.17
CA TYR A 86 -3.96 9.27 -7.13
C TYR A 86 -4.31 8.57 -5.81
N PRO A 87 -3.33 7.91 -5.16
CA PRO A 87 -3.56 7.24 -3.89
C PRO A 87 -3.79 8.26 -2.78
N ILE A 88 -4.45 7.79 -1.73
CA ILE A 88 -4.67 8.57 -0.51
C ILE A 88 -3.51 8.25 0.45
N VAL A 89 -2.83 9.29 0.90
CA VAL A 89 -1.89 9.24 2.03
C VAL A 89 -2.54 9.93 3.20
N ILE A 90 -2.41 9.36 4.39
CA ILE A 90 -3.08 9.84 5.60
C ILE A 90 -2.07 10.32 6.64
N ASP A 91 -2.45 11.37 7.38
CA ASP A 91 -1.77 11.77 8.60
C ASP A 91 -2.28 10.93 9.78
N SER A 92 -1.37 10.25 10.46
CA SER A 92 -1.63 9.47 11.68
C SER A 92 -1.12 10.16 12.95
N GLY A 93 -0.72 11.43 12.87
CA GLY A 93 -0.15 12.18 13.99
C GLY A 93 -1.04 12.25 15.23
N LEU A 94 -2.36 12.39 15.05
CA LEU A 94 -3.31 12.38 16.17
C LEU A 94 -3.34 11.02 16.89
N PHE A 95 -3.31 9.92 16.15
CA PHE A 95 -3.30 8.59 16.73
C PHE A 95 -2.02 8.36 17.53
N LYS A 96 -0.86 8.66 16.93
CA LYS A 96 0.45 8.55 17.59
C LYS A 96 0.51 9.35 18.88
N LYS A 97 0.01 10.58 18.89
CA LYS A 97 -0.05 11.43 20.09
C LYS A 97 -0.98 10.86 21.18
N ALA A 98 -2.12 10.29 20.77
CA ALA A 98 -3.11 9.77 21.71
C ALA A 98 -2.73 8.42 22.33
N THR A 99 -2.04 7.54 21.58
CA THR A 99 -1.76 6.16 22.01
C THR A 99 -0.28 5.89 22.29
N GLY A 100 0.63 6.71 21.75
CA GLY A 100 2.06 6.42 21.69
C GLY A 100 2.43 5.41 20.60
N PHE A 101 1.51 5.06 19.69
CA PHE A 101 1.76 4.08 18.63
C PHE A 101 3.00 4.41 17.80
N GLN A 102 3.82 3.39 17.56
CA GLN A 102 4.93 3.39 16.63
C GLN A 102 4.82 2.11 15.79
N HIS A 103 5.07 2.23 14.49
CA HIS A 103 5.17 1.05 13.64
C HIS A 103 6.47 0.33 13.97
N GLU A 104 6.41 -0.98 14.09
CA GLU A 104 7.58 -1.83 14.30
C GLU A 104 8.25 -2.14 12.96
N PHE A 105 7.46 -2.24 11.89
CA PHE A 105 7.93 -2.62 10.56
C PHE A 105 8.06 -1.40 9.65
N ASP A 106 9.24 -1.22 9.07
CA ASP A 106 9.46 -0.22 8.02
C ASP A 106 8.88 -0.69 6.66
N GLU A 107 8.97 0.18 5.65
CA GLU A 107 8.42 -0.10 4.32
C GLU A 107 9.09 -1.30 3.65
N THR A 108 10.37 -1.54 3.95
CA THR A 108 11.16 -2.62 3.36
C THR A 108 10.76 -3.95 3.99
N ALA A 109 10.72 -4.02 5.32
CA ALA A 109 10.28 -5.19 6.06
C ALA A 109 8.83 -5.57 5.70
N THR A 110 7.94 -4.57 5.61
CA THR A 110 6.55 -4.77 5.20
C THR A 110 6.46 -5.41 3.81
N LEU A 111 7.23 -4.92 2.84
CA LEU A 111 7.22 -5.47 1.48
C LEU A 111 7.92 -6.81 1.36
N GLN A 112 8.95 -7.06 2.15
CA GLN A 112 9.61 -8.36 2.21
C GLN A 112 8.66 -9.42 2.75
N ALA A 113 7.92 -9.13 3.82
CA ALA A 113 6.89 -10.01 4.36
C ALA A 113 5.84 -10.34 3.29
N PHE A 114 5.37 -9.32 2.56
CA PHE A 114 4.46 -9.51 1.43
C PHE A 114 5.07 -10.40 0.32
N ALA A 115 6.32 -10.15 -0.09
CA ALA A 115 6.98 -10.91 -1.15
C ALA A 115 7.21 -12.39 -0.75
N GLN A 116 7.49 -12.65 0.53
CA GLN A 116 7.63 -14.01 1.06
C GLN A 116 6.29 -14.75 1.09
N ALA A 117 5.21 -14.07 1.47
CA ALA A 117 3.85 -14.64 1.46
C ALA A 117 3.33 -14.86 0.02
N PHE A 118 3.73 -14.00 -0.93
CA PHE A 118 3.28 -14.03 -2.32
C PHE A 118 4.48 -14.04 -3.29
N PRO A 119 5.24 -15.15 -3.35
CA PRO A 119 6.42 -15.25 -4.19
C PRO A 119 6.07 -15.04 -5.67
N VAL A 120 7.05 -14.57 -6.44
CA VAL A 120 6.90 -14.49 -7.89
C VAL A 120 7.03 -15.90 -8.44
N GLU A 121 5.97 -16.44 -9.02
CA GLU A 121 6.05 -17.68 -9.80
C GLU A 121 6.97 -17.43 -11.01
N GLY A 122 7.96 -18.32 -11.18
CA GLY A 122 8.94 -18.28 -12.27
C GLY A 122 8.35 -18.70 -13.61
#